data_AF-A0A924MET6-F1
#
_entry.id   AF-A0A924MET6-F1
#
_cell.length_a   1.000
_cell.length_b   1.000
_cell.length_c   1.000
_cell.angle_alpha   90.00
_cell.angle_beta   90.00
_cell.angle_gamma   90.00
#
_symmetry.space_group_name_H-M   'P 1'
#
loop_
_entity.id
_entity.type
_entity.pdbx_description
1 polymer ?
#
loop_
_entity_poly.entity_id
_entity_poly.type
_entity_poly.pdbx_seq_one_letter_code
_entity_poly.pdbx_strand_id
1 'polypeptide(L)'
;MKKIIYFLLLATSICFSQTTTVPSPALAEGPVTINFDKTGTPLAATTAIYAHIGVTVNGTRWSNVKGTWGTTNAPLLTLVSGTNYKLELTPDLYTYFGVPLTSSITEICVVFRNATGSAQIKPDIFIPVGDFQVTLTSPGVNSTTIVSSGANFLIAASNTNGDADYTLFANGTSINTFTGSSYSFTDTSILVNKSYDLQIKQGNTTFSKKFAVIVNPVIISETIPTGLVDGINYNAGDATKATLVIDAPGKDFVYVAGSFNNWQPGSAYAMKNDATTNSTKFWLELNGLVSGTNYTYQYWVIDETPIAGSPSLVKTADPYSTLVLNKDEDPYIPAGNYPNMPIYPIGQDREVTVLQTGRTPYTWSTATTNFVKPEKDKLVVYELLVRDFDANRSYQNLIDRIDYFKNLKINAIELMPVMEFDGNESWGYNTSFHMALDKAYGTSS
;
A
#
# COMPACT_ATOMS: atom_id res chain seq x y z
N MET A 1 -37.40 -39.51 -29.02
CA MET A 1 -36.70 -39.67 -27.73
C MET A 1 -36.77 -38.34 -26.98
N LYS A 2 -37.61 -38.23 -25.95
CA LYS A 2 -37.78 -36.99 -25.16
C LYS A 2 -36.70 -36.97 -24.07
N LYS A 3 -35.82 -35.97 -24.07
CA LYS A 3 -34.81 -35.76 -23.03
C LYS A 3 -35.45 -35.02 -21.85
N ILE A 4 -35.49 -35.67 -20.69
CA ILE A 4 -35.91 -35.09 -19.42
C ILE A 4 -34.69 -34.39 -18.82
N ILE A 5 -34.79 -33.08 -18.61
CA ILE A 5 -33.78 -32.27 -17.91
C ILE A 5 -34.21 -32.20 -16.44
N TYR A 6 -33.41 -32.77 -15.54
CA TYR A 6 -33.59 -32.61 -14.10
C TYR A 6 -32.98 -31.28 -13.67
N PHE A 7 -33.82 -30.36 -13.22
CA PHE A 7 -33.43 -29.09 -12.60
C PHE A 7 -33.23 -29.35 -11.10
N LEU A 8 -31.99 -29.39 -10.64
CA LEU A 8 -31.65 -29.56 -9.23
C LEU A 8 -31.69 -28.19 -8.54
N LEU A 9 -32.77 -27.92 -7.80
CA LEU A 9 -32.92 -26.72 -6.99
C LEU A 9 -32.11 -26.88 -5.70
N LEU A 10 -30.96 -26.20 -5.61
CA LEU A 10 -30.14 -26.16 -4.40
C LEU A 10 -30.75 -25.14 -3.43
N ALA A 11 -31.51 -25.61 -2.43
CA ALA A 11 -32.00 -24.77 -1.35
C ALA A 11 -30.84 -24.46 -0.40
N THR A 12 -30.39 -23.20 -0.36
CA THR A 12 -29.43 -22.71 0.62
C THR A 12 -30.14 -22.52 1.96
N SER A 13 -29.94 -23.44 2.90
CA SER A 13 -30.35 -23.26 4.30
C SER A 13 -29.34 -22.35 5.00
N ILE A 14 -29.76 -21.13 5.32
CA ILE A 14 -29.02 -20.22 6.21
C ILE A 14 -29.18 -20.77 7.64
N CYS A 15 -28.21 -21.56 8.11
CA CYS A 15 -28.18 -22.01 9.50
C CYS A 15 -27.60 -20.89 10.37
N PHE A 16 -28.43 -20.23 11.16
CA PHE A 16 -27.95 -19.37 12.25
C PHE A 16 -27.46 -20.26 13.40
N SER A 17 -26.27 -19.98 13.93
CA SER A 17 -25.82 -20.60 15.18
C SER A 17 -26.78 -20.23 16.30
N GLN A 18 -27.29 -21.23 17.03
CA GLN A 18 -28.20 -21.01 18.18
C GLN A 18 -27.50 -20.29 19.35
N THR A 19 -26.17 -20.16 19.33
CA THR A 19 -25.40 -19.44 20.35
C THR A 19 -24.35 -18.55 19.70
N THR A 20 -24.27 -17.29 20.14
CA THR A 20 -23.28 -16.30 19.67
C THR A 20 -22.76 -15.48 20.84
N THR A 21 -21.66 -14.75 20.65
CA THR A 21 -21.14 -13.82 21.65
C THR A 21 -20.98 -12.40 21.13
N VAL A 22 -20.95 -11.43 22.03
CA VAL A 22 -20.55 -10.06 21.76
C VAL A 22 -19.51 -9.64 22.81
N PRO A 23 -18.26 -9.34 22.43
CA PRO A 23 -17.71 -9.46 21.07
C PRO A 23 -17.68 -10.92 20.57
N SER A 24 -17.60 -11.10 19.25
CA SER A 24 -17.32 -12.40 18.61
C SER A 24 -16.05 -12.23 17.78
N PRO A 25 -14.93 -12.86 18.17
CA PRO A 25 -14.78 -13.83 19.26
C PRO A 25 -14.84 -13.17 20.65
N ALA A 26 -15.13 -13.95 21.68
CA ALA A 26 -15.16 -13.46 23.05
C ALA A 26 -13.73 -13.08 23.50
N LEU A 27 -13.58 -11.98 24.22
CA LEU A 27 -12.31 -11.55 24.79
C LEU A 27 -12.28 -11.85 26.28
N ALA A 28 -11.14 -12.32 26.80
CA ALA A 28 -11.00 -12.61 28.22
C ALA A 28 -11.00 -11.31 29.06
N GLU A 29 -10.39 -10.26 28.53
CA GLU A 29 -10.20 -8.95 29.16
C GLU A 29 -11.27 -7.95 28.71
N GLY A 30 -12.53 -8.25 29.00
CA GLY A 30 -13.65 -7.35 28.75
C GLY A 30 -15.00 -8.04 28.90
N PRO A 31 -16.10 -7.27 28.89
CA PRO A 31 -17.43 -7.84 29.09
C PRO A 31 -17.81 -8.71 27.89
N VAL A 32 -18.36 -9.90 28.18
CA VAL A 32 -18.85 -10.83 27.14
C VAL A 32 -20.34 -11.05 27.34
N THR A 33 -21.13 -10.84 26.30
CA THR A 33 -22.54 -11.24 26.28
C THR A 33 -22.69 -12.51 25.46
N ILE A 34 -23.23 -13.58 26.04
CA ILE A 34 -23.65 -14.78 25.31
C ILE A 34 -25.12 -14.63 24.93
N ASN A 35 -25.44 -14.73 23.65
CA ASN A 35 -26.82 -14.79 23.15
C ASN A 35 -27.18 -16.23 22.82
N PHE A 36 -28.40 -16.63 23.16
CA PHE A 36 -28.92 -17.97 22.93
C PHE A 36 -30.35 -17.92 22.37
N ASP A 37 -30.57 -18.52 21.20
CA ASP A 37 -31.90 -18.73 20.63
C ASP A 37 -32.38 -20.15 20.91
N LYS A 38 -33.44 -20.27 21.72
CA LYS A 38 -33.99 -21.58 22.10
C LYS A 38 -34.85 -22.24 21.01
N THR A 39 -35.05 -21.60 19.86
CA THR A 39 -35.91 -22.13 18.77
C THR A 39 -35.44 -23.50 18.31
N GLY A 40 -36.36 -24.46 18.26
CA GLY A 40 -36.07 -25.83 17.81
C GLY A 40 -35.20 -26.64 18.78
N THR A 41 -34.95 -26.15 19.99
CA THR A 41 -34.16 -26.86 21.01
C THR A 41 -35.06 -27.62 22.00
N PRO A 42 -34.52 -28.58 22.77
CA PRO A 42 -35.23 -29.16 23.92
C PRO A 42 -35.70 -28.15 24.97
N LEU A 43 -35.21 -26.91 24.91
CA LEU A 43 -35.59 -25.81 25.80
C LEU A 43 -36.71 -24.93 25.23
N ALA A 44 -37.29 -25.24 24.07
CA ALA A 44 -38.30 -24.37 23.42
C ALA A 44 -39.47 -23.97 24.33
N ALA A 45 -39.98 -24.90 25.15
CA ALA A 45 -41.06 -24.66 26.11
C ALA A 45 -40.59 -24.11 27.47
N THR A 46 -39.27 -23.99 27.69
CA THR A 46 -38.71 -23.55 28.97
C THR A 46 -38.69 -22.02 29.06
N THR A 47 -39.18 -21.46 30.17
CA THR A 47 -39.17 -20.02 30.43
C THR A 47 -37.92 -19.58 31.20
N ALA A 48 -37.55 -20.33 32.25
CA ALA A 48 -36.34 -20.09 33.05
C ALA A 48 -35.20 -21.00 32.57
N ILE A 49 -34.23 -20.41 31.88
CA ILE A 49 -33.07 -21.11 31.30
C ILE A 49 -31.83 -20.76 32.12
N TYR A 50 -31.13 -21.79 32.57
CA TYR A 50 -29.92 -21.68 33.37
C TYR A 50 -28.71 -22.12 32.55
N ALA A 51 -27.57 -21.46 32.74
CA ALA A 51 -26.30 -21.85 32.16
C ALA A 51 -25.46 -22.63 33.19
N HIS A 52 -25.22 -23.92 32.94
CA HIS A 52 -24.08 -24.58 33.57
C HIS A 52 -22.84 -24.15 32.81
N ILE A 53 -22.05 -23.24 33.41
CA ILE A 53 -21.02 -22.50 32.69
C ILE A 53 -19.70 -22.52 33.46
N GLY A 54 -18.61 -22.76 32.73
CA GLY A 54 -17.24 -22.68 33.22
C GLY A 54 -16.32 -22.20 32.09
N VAL A 55 -15.02 -22.33 32.29
CA VAL A 55 -13.99 -21.91 31.33
C VAL A 55 -12.90 -22.96 31.18
N THR A 56 -12.20 -22.94 30.05
CA THR A 56 -10.95 -23.67 29.87
C THR A 56 -9.82 -22.82 30.41
N VAL A 57 -9.20 -23.26 31.51
CA VAL A 57 -8.09 -22.54 32.16
C VAL A 57 -6.82 -23.35 32.01
N ASN A 58 -5.77 -22.75 31.40
CA ASN A 58 -4.49 -23.40 31.16
C ASN A 58 -4.63 -24.81 30.53
N GLY A 59 -5.55 -24.95 29.56
CA GLY A 59 -5.83 -26.19 28.84
C GLY A 59 -6.81 -27.15 29.53
N THR A 60 -7.30 -26.84 30.74
CA THR A 60 -8.25 -27.70 31.47
C THR A 60 -9.68 -27.19 31.32
N ARG A 61 -10.49 -27.89 30.51
CA ARG A 61 -11.92 -27.62 30.28
C ARG A 61 -12.73 -27.75 31.58
N TRP A 62 -13.85 -27.02 31.64
CA TRP A 62 -14.77 -27.02 32.79
C TRP A 62 -14.10 -26.63 34.13
N SER A 63 -13.17 -25.69 34.10
CA SER A 63 -12.63 -25.04 35.29
C SER A 63 -13.58 -23.92 35.77
N ASN A 64 -13.54 -23.63 37.07
CA ASN A 64 -14.26 -22.51 37.70
C ASN A 64 -15.76 -22.44 37.37
N VAL A 65 -16.41 -23.61 37.36
CA VAL A 65 -17.84 -23.75 37.04
C VAL A 65 -18.71 -22.96 38.01
N LYS A 66 -19.69 -22.23 37.48
CA LYS A 66 -20.68 -21.47 38.24
C LYS A 66 -21.94 -22.29 38.47
N GLY A 67 -22.28 -22.44 39.75
CA GLY A 67 -23.47 -23.15 40.21
C GLY A 67 -23.35 -24.66 40.18
N THR A 68 -24.36 -25.34 40.71
CA THR A 68 -24.40 -26.80 40.83
C THR A 68 -25.39 -27.39 39.82
N TRP A 69 -25.03 -28.51 39.19
CA TRP A 69 -25.88 -29.19 38.21
C TRP A 69 -27.26 -29.54 38.80
N GLY A 70 -28.32 -29.38 37.99
CA GLY A 70 -29.69 -29.72 38.38
C GLY A 70 -30.30 -28.84 39.49
N THR A 71 -29.64 -27.72 39.84
CA THR A 71 -30.14 -26.75 40.83
C THR A 71 -30.38 -25.38 40.19
N THR A 72 -31.05 -24.48 40.90
CA THR A 72 -31.29 -23.09 40.47
C THR A 72 -30.17 -22.12 40.85
N ASN A 73 -29.09 -22.59 41.50
CA ASN A 73 -27.92 -21.77 41.86
C ASN A 73 -26.94 -21.56 40.69
N ALA A 74 -27.38 -21.79 39.46
CA ALA A 74 -26.62 -21.50 38.25
C ALA A 74 -27.03 -20.13 37.69
N PRO A 75 -26.16 -19.47 36.90
CA PRO A 75 -26.53 -18.23 36.21
C PRO A 75 -27.83 -18.38 35.41
N LEU A 76 -28.80 -17.49 35.67
CA LEU A 76 -30.07 -17.43 34.98
C LEU A 76 -29.95 -16.51 33.76
N LEU A 77 -30.37 -16.99 32.59
CA LEU A 77 -30.41 -16.17 31.38
C LEU A 77 -31.56 -15.16 31.44
N THR A 78 -31.33 -13.97 30.90
CA THR A 78 -32.34 -12.93 30.76
C THR A 78 -33.02 -13.04 29.40
N LEU A 79 -34.35 -13.10 29.36
CA LEU A 79 -35.11 -13.05 28.11
C LEU A 79 -34.94 -11.68 27.45
N VAL A 80 -34.52 -11.67 26.18
CA VAL A 80 -34.39 -10.44 25.37
C VAL A 80 -35.68 -10.18 24.60
N SER A 81 -36.10 -11.14 23.77
CA SER A 81 -37.38 -11.10 23.05
C SER A 81 -37.70 -12.48 22.45
N GLY A 82 -38.98 -12.86 22.43
CA GLY A 82 -39.44 -14.10 21.82
C GLY A 82 -38.71 -15.34 22.35
N THR A 83 -37.82 -15.90 21.53
CA THR A 83 -37.00 -17.08 21.83
C THR A 83 -35.54 -16.77 22.18
N ASN A 84 -35.14 -15.49 22.11
CA ASN A 84 -33.77 -15.04 22.33
C ASN A 84 -33.54 -14.66 23.79
N TYR A 85 -32.47 -15.21 24.35
CA TYR A 85 -32.01 -14.99 25.71
C TYR A 85 -30.55 -14.50 25.69
N LYS A 86 -30.14 -13.81 26.76
CA LYS A 86 -28.76 -13.39 26.97
C LYS A 86 -28.22 -13.76 28.35
N LEU A 87 -26.91 -13.92 28.44
CA LEU A 87 -26.15 -13.98 29.69
C LEU A 87 -24.98 -12.99 29.59
N GLU A 88 -24.89 -12.08 30.54
CA GLU A 88 -23.82 -11.08 30.63
C GLU A 88 -22.73 -11.56 31.59
N LEU A 89 -21.50 -11.65 31.09
CA LEU A 89 -20.31 -12.03 31.84
C LEU A 89 -19.45 -10.77 32.03
N THR A 90 -19.65 -10.09 33.15
CA THR A 90 -19.06 -8.79 33.46
C THR A 90 -18.31 -8.79 34.80
N PRO A 91 -17.31 -7.91 35.00
CA PRO A 91 -16.77 -6.94 34.03
C PRO A 91 -15.89 -7.59 32.94
N ASP A 92 -15.36 -8.77 33.21
CA ASP A 92 -14.50 -9.55 32.31
C ASP A 92 -14.55 -11.05 32.72
N LEU A 93 -13.99 -11.95 31.91
CA LEU A 93 -14.04 -13.38 32.20
C LEU A 93 -13.19 -13.78 33.41
N TYR A 94 -12.06 -13.11 33.65
CA TYR A 94 -11.20 -13.38 34.80
C TYR A 94 -11.92 -13.09 36.11
N THR A 95 -12.50 -11.89 36.23
CA THR A 95 -13.26 -11.44 37.39
C THR A 95 -14.54 -12.25 37.55
N TYR A 96 -15.30 -12.47 36.47
CA TYR A 96 -16.56 -13.23 36.54
C TYR A 96 -16.32 -14.67 37.01
N PHE A 97 -15.33 -15.37 36.45
CA PHE A 97 -15.04 -16.75 36.82
C PHE A 97 -14.12 -16.90 38.04
N GLY A 98 -13.48 -15.84 38.52
CA GLY A 98 -12.50 -15.90 39.61
C GLY A 98 -11.18 -16.56 39.19
N VAL A 99 -10.76 -16.35 37.95
CA VAL A 99 -9.51 -16.86 37.38
C VAL A 99 -8.40 -15.82 37.62
N PRO A 100 -7.21 -16.17 38.11
CA PRO A 100 -6.08 -15.24 38.20
C PRO A 100 -5.64 -14.75 36.81
N LEU A 101 -5.27 -13.47 36.68
CA LEU A 101 -4.76 -12.87 35.43
C LEU A 101 -3.46 -13.54 34.93
N THR A 102 -2.76 -14.28 35.78
CA THR A 102 -1.58 -15.07 35.40
C THR A 102 -1.92 -16.37 34.66
N SER A 103 -3.21 -16.71 34.55
CA SER A 103 -3.70 -17.89 33.81
C SER A 103 -4.26 -17.49 32.45
N SER A 104 -4.37 -18.45 31.55
CA SER A 104 -5.01 -18.28 30.24
C SER A 104 -6.41 -18.87 30.24
N ILE A 105 -7.39 -18.07 29.79
CA ILE A 105 -8.75 -18.53 29.46
C ILE A 105 -8.83 -18.69 27.94
N THR A 106 -9.07 -19.91 27.44
CA THR A 106 -9.09 -20.19 25.99
C THR A 106 -10.47 -20.55 25.45
N GLU A 107 -11.41 -20.96 26.31
CA GLU A 107 -12.79 -21.25 25.92
C GLU A 107 -13.76 -20.92 27.07
N ILE A 108 -14.98 -20.52 26.74
CA ILE A 108 -16.15 -20.59 27.63
C ILE A 108 -16.83 -21.94 27.36
N CYS A 109 -17.01 -22.75 28.40
CA CYS A 109 -17.75 -24.01 28.32
C CYS A 109 -19.17 -23.79 28.86
N VAL A 110 -20.21 -24.10 28.09
CA VAL A 110 -21.60 -23.87 28.52
C VAL A 110 -22.57 -24.96 28.09
N VAL A 111 -23.47 -25.32 29.00
CA VAL A 111 -24.68 -26.11 28.73
C VAL A 111 -25.88 -25.31 29.21
N PHE A 112 -26.76 -24.94 28.28
CA PHE A 112 -28.06 -24.36 28.62
C PHE A 112 -29.02 -25.46 29.03
N ARG A 113 -29.76 -25.25 30.13
CA ARG A 113 -30.70 -26.22 30.70
C ARG A 113 -31.88 -25.58 31.40
N ASN A 114 -32.92 -26.37 31.67
CA ASN A 114 -33.96 -26.00 32.62
C ASN A 114 -33.48 -26.16 34.09
N ALA A 115 -34.32 -25.76 35.05
CA ALA A 115 -33.99 -25.76 36.48
C ALA A 115 -33.48 -27.12 37.02
N THR A 116 -34.12 -28.23 36.60
CA THR A 116 -33.78 -29.58 37.07
C THR A 116 -32.70 -30.26 36.23
N GLY A 117 -32.30 -29.69 35.10
CA GLY A 117 -31.36 -30.30 34.14
C GLY A 117 -31.96 -31.44 33.30
N SER A 118 -33.28 -31.65 33.38
CA SER A 118 -33.99 -32.68 32.60
C SER A 118 -34.11 -32.34 31.12
N ALA A 119 -34.17 -31.04 30.79
CA ALA A 119 -34.05 -30.54 29.42
C ALA A 119 -32.79 -29.69 29.30
N GLN A 120 -31.99 -29.95 28.27
CA GLN A 120 -30.69 -29.30 28.05
C GLN A 120 -30.30 -29.32 26.57
N ILE A 121 -29.36 -28.46 26.20
CA ILE A 121 -28.70 -28.49 24.91
C ILE A 121 -27.61 -29.56 24.89
N LYS A 122 -27.55 -30.32 23.80
CA LYS A 122 -26.45 -31.24 23.47
C LYS A 122 -26.11 -31.10 21.98
N PRO A 123 -24.82 -31.25 21.59
CA PRO A 123 -23.66 -31.40 22.46
C PRO A 123 -23.35 -30.14 23.30
N ASP A 124 -22.45 -30.28 24.28
CA ASP A 124 -21.96 -29.14 25.07
C ASP A 124 -21.34 -28.08 24.15
N ILE A 125 -21.51 -26.81 24.51
CA ILE A 125 -21.05 -25.68 23.69
C ILE A 125 -19.70 -25.19 24.24
N PHE A 126 -18.72 -25.09 23.35
CA PHE A 126 -17.40 -24.53 23.65
C PHE A 126 -17.18 -23.29 22.76
N ILE A 127 -17.07 -22.13 23.39
CA ILE A 127 -16.92 -20.84 22.71
C ILE A 127 -15.46 -20.41 22.84
N PRO A 128 -14.70 -20.25 21.75
CA PRO A 128 -13.31 -19.78 21.80
C PRO A 128 -13.20 -18.39 22.44
N VAL A 129 -12.13 -18.18 23.20
CA VAL A 129 -11.78 -16.90 23.82
C VAL A 129 -10.39 -16.47 23.35
N GLY A 130 -10.28 -15.23 22.88
CA GLY A 130 -9.02 -14.61 22.49
C GLY A 130 -9.16 -13.58 21.38
N ASP A 131 -8.07 -12.88 21.07
CA ASP A 131 -8.04 -11.91 19.98
C ASP A 131 -8.04 -12.58 18.61
N PHE A 132 -8.89 -12.11 17.71
CA PHE A 132 -8.81 -12.50 16.31
C PHE A 132 -7.53 -11.92 15.68
N GLN A 133 -6.63 -12.81 15.28
CA GLN A 133 -5.38 -12.47 14.63
C GLN A 133 -5.35 -13.09 13.24
N VAL A 134 -4.76 -12.38 12.29
CA VAL A 134 -4.57 -12.85 10.91
C VAL A 134 -3.11 -12.77 10.53
N THR A 135 -2.59 -13.91 10.07
CA THR A 135 -1.23 -14.04 9.55
C THR A 135 -1.30 -14.38 8.06
N LEU A 136 -0.72 -13.53 7.22
CA LEU A 136 -0.42 -13.89 5.82
C LEU A 136 0.86 -14.71 5.85
N THR A 137 0.77 -15.99 5.47
CA THR A 137 1.91 -16.93 5.53
C THR A 137 2.69 -16.95 4.21
N SER A 138 2.03 -16.69 3.09
CA SER A 138 2.65 -16.47 1.78
C SER A 138 1.77 -15.56 0.94
N PRO A 139 2.30 -14.52 0.27
CA PRO A 139 3.66 -13.99 0.41
C PRO A 139 3.82 -13.19 1.72
N GLY A 140 4.86 -12.35 1.82
CA GLY A 140 4.98 -11.38 2.90
C GLY A 140 3.94 -10.25 2.80
N VAL A 141 3.55 -9.67 3.93
CA VAL A 141 2.70 -8.48 3.93
C VAL A 141 3.48 -7.29 3.37
N ASN A 142 2.84 -6.50 2.52
CA ASN A 142 3.41 -5.37 1.78
C ASN A 142 4.65 -5.75 0.94
N SER A 143 4.82 -7.04 0.59
CA SER A 143 5.93 -7.48 -0.27
C SER A 143 5.58 -7.39 -1.74
N THR A 144 6.60 -7.31 -2.58
CA THR A 144 6.51 -7.52 -4.03
C THR A 144 7.30 -8.76 -4.40
N THR A 145 6.67 -9.69 -5.12
CA THR A 145 7.34 -10.89 -5.65
C THR A 145 7.51 -10.77 -7.15
N ILE A 146 8.71 -11.06 -7.65
CA ILE A 146 8.98 -11.12 -9.08
C ILE A 146 8.74 -12.56 -9.55
N VAL A 147 8.00 -12.73 -10.64
CA VAL A 147 7.69 -14.04 -11.21
C VAL A 147 7.89 -14.03 -12.72
N SER A 148 8.22 -15.18 -13.30
CA SER A 148 8.22 -15.35 -14.75
C SER A 148 6.78 -15.25 -15.31
N SER A 149 6.65 -14.77 -16.55
CA SER A 149 5.36 -14.74 -17.24
C SER A 149 4.74 -16.14 -17.32
N GLY A 150 3.46 -16.25 -16.97
CA GLY A 150 2.71 -17.51 -16.91
C GLY A 150 2.91 -18.31 -15.62
N ALA A 151 3.69 -17.81 -14.66
CA ALA A 151 3.86 -18.47 -13.36
C ALA A 151 2.56 -18.51 -12.55
N ASN A 152 2.50 -19.47 -11.63
CA ASN A 152 1.47 -19.57 -10.61
C ASN A 152 1.96 -18.93 -9.31
N PHE A 153 1.05 -18.35 -8.53
CA PHE A 153 1.38 -17.66 -7.30
C PHE A 153 0.48 -18.11 -6.16
N LEU A 154 1.08 -18.62 -5.07
CA LEU A 154 0.36 -19.10 -3.89
C LEU A 154 0.13 -17.96 -2.90
N ILE A 155 -1.14 -17.74 -2.57
CA ILE A 155 -1.60 -16.89 -1.48
C ILE A 155 -2.11 -17.81 -0.37
N ALA A 156 -1.50 -17.72 0.81
CA ALA A 156 -1.89 -18.49 1.99
C ALA A 156 -1.95 -17.58 3.22
N ALA A 157 -2.98 -17.79 4.05
CA ALA A 157 -3.16 -17.10 5.31
C ALA A 157 -3.80 -18.02 6.35
N SER A 158 -3.67 -17.67 7.62
CA SER A 158 -4.37 -18.32 8.72
C SER A 158 -4.95 -17.28 9.67
N ASN A 159 -5.98 -17.68 10.42
CA ASN A 159 -6.55 -16.87 11.48
C ASN A 159 -6.76 -17.67 12.77
N THR A 160 -6.92 -16.96 13.88
CA THR A 160 -7.32 -17.54 15.17
C THR A 160 -8.83 -17.45 15.36
N ASN A 161 -9.36 -18.19 16.34
CA ASN A 161 -10.72 -18.06 16.86
C ASN A 161 -11.86 -18.31 15.86
N GLY A 162 -11.77 -19.41 15.11
CA GLY A 162 -12.88 -19.93 14.28
C GLY A 162 -12.76 -19.56 12.82
N ASP A 163 -13.87 -19.62 12.09
CA ASP A 163 -13.90 -19.32 10.66
C ASP A 163 -13.94 -17.80 10.42
N ALA A 164 -13.37 -17.39 9.28
CA ALA A 164 -13.44 -16.04 8.74
C ALA A 164 -13.79 -16.08 7.25
N ASP A 165 -14.40 -15.00 6.76
CA ASP A 165 -14.68 -14.80 5.34
C ASP A 165 -13.49 -14.11 4.68
N TYR A 166 -12.82 -14.83 3.78
CA TYR A 166 -11.73 -14.34 2.96
C TYR A 166 -12.25 -13.89 1.60
N THR A 167 -11.81 -12.71 1.15
CA THR A 167 -12.00 -12.24 -0.22
C THR A 167 -10.67 -11.73 -0.75
N LEU A 168 -10.14 -12.38 -1.78
CA LEU A 168 -8.93 -11.95 -2.47
C LEU A 168 -9.31 -11.10 -3.67
N PHE A 169 -8.78 -9.88 -3.69
CA PHE A 169 -8.84 -8.98 -4.84
C PHE A 169 -7.50 -8.97 -5.57
N ALA A 170 -7.53 -8.95 -6.90
CA ALA A 170 -6.40 -8.61 -7.77
C ALA A 170 -6.78 -7.42 -8.64
N ASN A 171 -5.98 -6.35 -8.59
CA ASN A 171 -6.23 -5.09 -9.28
C ASN A 171 -7.67 -4.55 -9.04
N GLY A 172 -8.16 -4.69 -7.80
CA GLY A 172 -9.50 -4.25 -7.39
C GLY A 172 -10.65 -5.20 -7.76
N THR A 173 -10.40 -6.29 -8.49
CA THR A 173 -11.43 -7.28 -8.85
C THR A 173 -11.34 -8.50 -7.93
N SER A 174 -12.47 -8.95 -7.38
CA SER A 174 -12.49 -10.19 -6.58
C SER A 174 -12.22 -11.39 -7.48
N ILE A 175 -11.19 -12.17 -7.15
CA ILE A 175 -10.79 -13.37 -7.90
C ILE A 175 -11.06 -14.66 -7.13
N ASN A 176 -11.21 -14.57 -5.81
CA ASN A 176 -11.53 -15.73 -4.97
C ASN A 176 -12.20 -15.30 -3.67
N THR A 177 -13.15 -16.10 -3.21
CA THR A 177 -13.80 -16.00 -1.90
C THR A 177 -13.78 -17.35 -1.22
N PHE A 178 -13.57 -17.37 0.09
CA PHE A 178 -13.53 -18.60 0.88
C PHE A 178 -13.95 -18.32 2.32
N THR A 179 -14.58 -19.28 3.00
CA THR A 179 -14.89 -19.19 4.43
C THR A 179 -14.27 -20.38 5.15
N GLY A 180 -13.50 -20.11 6.19
CA GLY A 180 -12.86 -21.15 7.02
C GLY A 180 -11.84 -20.57 7.99
N SER A 181 -11.12 -21.43 8.71
CA SER A 181 -10.09 -21.02 9.67
C SER A 181 -8.68 -20.80 9.06
N SER A 182 -8.54 -21.06 7.76
CA SER A 182 -7.33 -20.81 6.98
C SER A 182 -7.66 -20.61 5.51
N TYR A 183 -6.77 -19.95 4.80
CA TYR A 183 -6.93 -19.61 3.39
C TYR A 183 -5.76 -20.14 2.58
N SER A 184 -6.05 -20.73 1.43
CA SER A 184 -5.06 -21.12 0.44
C SER A 184 -5.66 -21.03 -0.94
N PHE A 185 -5.06 -20.21 -1.80
CA PHE A 185 -5.47 -20.03 -3.17
C PHE A 185 -4.25 -19.80 -4.06
N THR A 186 -4.23 -20.45 -5.22
CA THR A 186 -3.18 -20.26 -6.21
C THR A 186 -3.75 -19.48 -7.39
N ASP A 187 -3.29 -18.25 -7.58
CA ASP A 187 -3.57 -17.49 -8.81
C ASP A 187 -2.67 -18.04 -9.92
N THR A 188 -3.29 -18.64 -10.94
CA THR A 188 -2.58 -19.37 -11.99
C THR A 188 -2.36 -18.51 -13.23
N SER A 189 -1.25 -18.76 -13.93
CA SER A 189 -0.96 -18.14 -15.23
C SER A 189 -0.96 -16.61 -15.18
N ILE A 190 -0.15 -16.04 -14.28
CA ILE A 190 0.00 -14.59 -14.16
C ILE A 190 0.75 -14.05 -15.39
N LEU A 191 0.05 -13.25 -16.19
CA LEU A 191 0.58 -12.63 -17.43
C LEU A 191 0.85 -11.13 -17.29
N VAL A 192 0.33 -10.50 -16.23
CA VAL A 192 0.43 -9.06 -16.00
C VAL A 192 0.75 -8.79 -14.53
N ASN A 193 1.32 -7.62 -14.26
CA ASN A 193 1.53 -7.14 -12.90
C ASN A 193 0.19 -7.08 -12.15
N LYS A 194 0.19 -7.52 -10.89
CA LYS A 194 -1.00 -7.58 -10.04
C LYS A 194 -0.70 -7.01 -8.66
N SER A 195 -1.54 -6.08 -8.22
CA SER A 195 -1.65 -5.69 -6.82
C SER A 195 -2.78 -6.50 -6.18
N TYR A 196 -2.52 -7.11 -5.04
CA TYR A 196 -3.49 -7.92 -4.31
C TYR A 196 -3.90 -7.24 -3.00
N ASP A 197 -5.16 -7.45 -2.63
CA ASP A 197 -5.71 -7.16 -1.31
C ASP A 197 -6.48 -8.39 -0.83
N LEU A 198 -5.93 -9.10 0.14
CA LEU A 198 -6.66 -10.15 0.85
C LEU A 198 -7.41 -9.49 2.01
N GLN A 199 -8.74 -9.45 1.90
CA GLN A 199 -9.63 -9.00 2.95
C GLN A 199 -10.12 -10.19 3.75
N ILE A 200 -9.99 -10.11 5.07
CA ILE A 200 -10.37 -11.18 6.01
C ILE A 200 -11.35 -10.59 6.99
N LYS A 201 -12.58 -11.08 6.96
CA LYS A 201 -13.68 -10.58 7.77
C LYS A 201 -14.11 -11.63 8.79
N GLN A 202 -14.19 -11.23 10.05
CA GLN A 202 -14.84 -12.01 11.08
C GLN A 202 -15.85 -11.12 11.82
N GLY A 203 -17.13 -11.51 11.80
CA GLY A 203 -18.22 -10.67 12.28
C GLY A 203 -18.27 -9.33 11.55
N ASN A 204 -18.11 -8.22 12.28
CA ASN A 204 -18.13 -6.87 11.73
C ASN A 204 -16.73 -6.29 11.45
N THR A 205 -15.66 -7.02 11.80
CA THR A 205 -14.28 -6.54 11.67
C THR A 205 -13.68 -7.06 10.38
N THR A 206 -12.99 -6.20 9.63
CA THR A 206 -12.27 -6.56 8.40
C THR A 206 -10.81 -6.16 8.51
N PHE A 207 -9.93 -7.12 8.24
CA PHE A 207 -8.49 -6.94 8.13
C PHE A 207 -8.10 -6.98 6.65
N SER A 208 -7.12 -6.18 6.26
CA SER A 208 -6.59 -6.14 4.90
C SER A 208 -5.10 -6.46 4.91
N LYS A 209 -4.67 -7.35 4.02
CA LYS A 209 -3.25 -7.69 3.78
C LYS A 209 -2.96 -7.48 2.30
N LYS A 210 -2.09 -6.51 2.00
CA LYS A 210 -1.71 -6.14 0.63
C LYS A 210 -0.36 -6.71 0.26
N PHE A 211 -0.19 -7.06 -1.00
CA PHE A 211 1.08 -7.53 -1.59
C PHE A 211 0.98 -7.39 -3.12
N ALA A 212 2.08 -7.58 -3.83
CA ALA A 212 2.11 -7.43 -5.28
C ALA A 212 2.95 -8.51 -5.96
N VAL A 213 2.64 -8.73 -7.23
CA VAL A 213 3.43 -9.53 -8.16
C VAL A 213 3.84 -8.67 -9.35
N ILE A 214 5.14 -8.69 -9.67
CA ILE A 214 5.69 -8.15 -10.91
C ILE A 214 6.08 -9.32 -11.82
N VAL A 215 5.65 -9.24 -13.06
CA VAL A 215 5.98 -10.21 -14.11
C VAL A 215 7.24 -9.76 -14.84
N ASN A 216 8.24 -10.64 -14.88
CA ASN A 216 9.40 -10.48 -15.73
C ASN A 216 8.94 -10.43 -17.21
N PRO A 217 9.17 -9.30 -17.92
CA PRO A 217 8.75 -9.15 -19.30
C PRO A 217 9.57 -10.03 -20.26
N VAL A 218 9.05 -10.21 -21.47
CA VAL A 218 9.90 -10.67 -22.56
C VAL A 218 10.88 -9.55 -22.88
N ILE A 219 12.18 -9.81 -22.67
CA ILE A 219 13.24 -8.85 -22.97
C ILE A 219 13.35 -8.66 -24.48
N ILE A 220 13.26 -7.39 -24.91
CA ILE A 220 13.47 -6.98 -26.29
C ILE A 220 14.82 -6.26 -26.33
N SER A 221 15.72 -6.70 -27.21
CA SER A 221 16.98 -6.02 -27.47
C SER A 221 16.93 -5.31 -28.83
N GLU A 222 17.15 -4.00 -28.83
CA GLU A 222 17.08 -3.14 -30.01
C GLU A 222 18.01 -1.95 -29.82
N THR A 223 18.78 -1.58 -30.84
CA THR A 223 19.69 -0.43 -30.78
C THR A 223 18.94 0.88 -30.56
N ILE A 224 19.39 1.69 -29.62
CA ILE A 224 18.83 3.04 -29.38
C ILE A 224 18.93 3.87 -30.68
N PRO A 225 17.87 4.61 -31.08
CA PRO A 225 17.94 5.54 -32.21
C PRO A 225 19.08 6.55 -32.09
N THR A 226 19.71 6.88 -33.22
CA THR A 226 20.85 7.80 -33.25
C THR A 226 20.47 9.20 -32.75
N GLY A 227 21.35 9.81 -31.96
CA GLY A 227 21.21 11.20 -31.49
C GLY A 227 20.43 11.37 -30.19
N LEU A 228 19.98 10.27 -29.56
CA LEU A 228 19.37 10.31 -28.24
C LEU A 228 20.45 10.34 -27.13
N VAL A 229 20.14 11.04 -26.04
CA VAL A 229 20.98 11.15 -24.83
C VAL A 229 20.27 10.50 -23.63
N ASP A 230 20.99 10.32 -22.53
CA ASP A 230 20.40 9.82 -21.28
C ASP A 230 19.34 10.81 -20.75
N GLY A 231 18.23 10.29 -20.22
CA GLY A 231 17.06 11.06 -19.81
C GLY A 231 15.95 11.13 -20.85
N ILE A 232 15.21 12.24 -20.84
CA ILE A 232 14.03 12.47 -21.68
C ILE A 232 14.43 13.14 -22.99
N ASN A 233 14.12 12.50 -24.12
CA ASN A 233 14.33 13.02 -25.47
C ASN A 233 12.99 13.37 -26.11
N TYR A 234 12.69 14.66 -26.21
CA TYR A 234 11.44 15.14 -26.82
C TYR A 234 11.52 15.08 -28.35
N ASN A 235 10.47 14.55 -28.99
CA ASN A 235 10.41 14.54 -30.44
C ASN A 235 10.00 15.91 -30.98
N ALA A 236 10.90 16.60 -31.67
CA ALA A 236 10.68 17.94 -32.20
C ALA A 236 9.63 18.00 -33.33
N GLY A 237 9.42 16.89 -34.05
CA GLY A 237 8.44 16.79 -35.14
C GLY A 237 7.06 16.27 -34.69
N ASP A 238 6.97 15.67 -33.50
CA ASP A 238 5.76 15.05 -32.99
C ASP A 238 5.67 15.16 -31.46
N ALA A 239 4.92 16.16 -30.98
CA ALA A 239 4.72 16.41 -29.56
C ALA A 239 3.90 15.31 -28.84
N THR A 240 3.45 14.27 -29.55
CA THR A 240 2.82 13.10 -28.91
C THR A 240 3.82 12.03 -28.49
N LYS A 241 5.12 12.26 -28.73
CA LYS A 241 6.18 11.30 -28.49
C LYS A 241 7.32 11.85 -27.63
N ALA A 242 7.89 10.96 -26.82
CA ALA A 242 9.14 11.20 -26.12
C ALA A 242 9.87 9.87 -25.90
N THR A 243 11.19 9.85 -26.07
CA THR A 243 12.01 8.66 -25.82
C THR A 243 12.77 8.79 -24.52
N LEU A 244 12.58 7.82 -23.64
CA LEU A 244 13.26 7.70 -22.36
C LEU A 244 14.48 6.82 -22.52
N VAL A 245 15.62 7.24 -21.97
CA VAL A 245 16.87 6.48 -21.96
C VAL A 245 17.45 6.51 -20.55
N ILE A 246 17.80 5.35 -20.01
CA ILE A 246 18.48 5.24 -18.72
C ILE A 246 19.64 4.24 -18.81
N ASP A 247 20.76 4.57 -18.17
CA ASP A 247 21.87 3.65 -17.96
C ASP A 247 21.70 2.93 -16.61
N ALA A 248 21.52 1.60 -16.64
CA ALA A 248 21.22 0.80 -15.46
C ALA A 248 22.04 -0.52 -15.47
N PRO A 249 23.36 -0.44 -15.28
CA PRO A 249 24.25 -1.59 -15.37
C PRO A 249 23.87 -2.71 -14.41
N GLY A 250 23.87 -3.95 -14.93
CA GLY A 250 23.61 -5.16 -14.16
C GLY A 250 22.16 -5.33 -13.70
N LYS A 251 21.20 -4.66 -14.33
CA LYS A 251 19.76 -4.83 -14.07
C LYS A 251 19.12 -5.74 -15.11
N ASP A 252 18.13 -6.51 -14.68
CA ASP A 252 17.49 -7.51 -15.54
C ASP A 252 16.47 -6.85 -16.48
N PHE A 253 15.65 -5.94 -15.94
CA PHE A 253 14.71 -5.16 -16.71
C PHE A 253 14.26 -3.88 -15.99
N VAL A 254 13.72 -2.95 -16.77
CA VAL A 254 13.14 -1.70 -16.28
C VAL A 254 11.74 -1.55 -16.83
N TYR A 255 10.77 -1.27 -15.96
CA TYR A 255 9.44 -0.79 -16.37
C TYR A 255 9.33 0.72 -16.19
N VAL A 256 8.55 1.38 -17.04
CA VAL A 256 8.18 2.80 -16.87
C VAL A 256 6.76 2.87 -16.31
N ALA A 257 6.63 3.22 -15.03
CA ALA A 257 5.34 3.43 -14.37
C ALA A 257 5.03 4.92 -14.30
N GLY A 258 3.84 5.34 -14.68
CA GLY A 258 3.48 6.75 -14.65
C GLY A 258 2.00 7.03 -14.77
N SER A 259 1.66 8.31 -14.81
CA SER A 259 0.27 8.78 -14.90
C SER A 259 -0.45 8.26 -16.15
N PHE A 260 0.28 8.05 -17.26
CA PHE A 260 -0.25 7.51 -18.51
C PHE A 260 -0.59 6.01 -18.48
N ASN A 261 -0.16 5.26 -17.46
CA ASN A 261 -0.51 3.85 -17.28
C ASN A 261 -1.05 3.55 -15.88
N ASN A 262 -1.58 4.56 -15.20
CA ASN A 262 -2.13 4.46 -13.85
C ASN A 262 -1.18 3.80 -12.85
N TRP A 263 0.13 3.98 -13.03
CA TRP A 263 1.17 3.36 -12.19
C TRP A 263 1.13 1.82 -12.16
N GLN A 264 0.58 1.21 -13.22
CA GLN A 264 0.52 -0.24 -13.42
C GLN A 264 1.17 -0.57 -14.76
N PRO A 265 2.52 -0.51 -14.86
CA PRO A 265 3.20 -0.81 -16.11
C PRO A 265 2.96 -2.27 -16.51
N GLY A 266 2.52 -2.48 -17.75
CA GLY A 266 2.49 -3.80 -18.38
C GLY A 266 3.69 -3.98 -19.33
N SER A 267 3.70 -5.07 -20.09
CA SER A 267 4.75 -5.39 -21.07
C SER A 267 5.00 -4.28 -22.10
N ALA A 268 3.98 -3.50 -22.47
CA ALA A 268 4.11 -2.35 -23.37
C ALA A 268 4.97 -1.21 -22.80
N TYR A 269 5.21 -1.20 -21.49
CA TYR A 269 6.04 -0.22 -20.79
C TYR A 269 7.32 -0.83 -20.21
N ALA A 270 7.66 -2.06 -20.62
CA ALA A 270 9.00 -2.61 -20.40
C ALA A 270 9.96 -1.89 -21.35
N MET A 271 11.07 -1.38 -20.80
CA MET A 271 12.12 -0.78 -21.61
C MET A 271 12.88 -1.87 -22.37
N LYS A 272 13.31 -1.54 -23.58
CA LYS A 272 14.16 -2.38 -24.42
C LYS A 272 15.62 -2.25 -23.96
N ASN A 273 16.38 -3.33 -24.06
CA ASN A 273 17.83 -3.29 -23.84
C ASN A 273 18.51 -2.78 -25.11
N ASP A 274 19.42 -1.81 -24.97
CA ASP A 274 20.20 -1.34 -26.11
C ASP A 274 21.07 -2.47 -26.67
N ALA A 275 20.89 -2.78 -27.96
CA ALA A 275 21.63 -3.86 -28.63
C ALA A 275 23.09 -3.50 -28.99
N THR A 276 23.50 -2.25 -28.75
CA THR A 276 24.90 -1.83 -28.94
C THR A 276 25.83 -2.66 -28.04
N THR A 277 26.93 -3.16 -28.59
CA THR A 277 27.90 -4.00 -27.86
C THR A 277 28.34 -3.35 -26.55
N ASN A 278 28.21 -4.08 -25.44
CA ASN A 278 28.54 -3.65 -24.07
C ASN A 278 27.70 -2.47 -23.53
N SER A 279 26.59 -2.12 -24.18
CA SER A 279 25.67 -1.14 -23.62
C SER A 279 24.96 -1.68 -22.39
N THR A 280 24.79 -0.82 -21.41
CA THR A 280 24.05 -1.06 -20.16
C THR A 280 22.75 -0.26 -20.10
N LYS A 281 22.35 0.28 -21.25
CA LYS A 281 21.23 1.20 -21.37
C LYS A 281 19.92 0.50 -21.69
N PHE A 282 18.86 1.08 -21.15
CA PHE A 282 17.48 0.72 -21.41
C PHE A 282 16.78 1.91 -22.07
N TRP A 283 15.87 1.66 -22.99
CA TRP A 283 15.12 2.73 -23.65
C TRP A 283 13.66 2.37 -23.95
N LEU A 284 12.80 3.39 -24.00
CA LEU A 284 11.40 3.26 -24.38
C LEU A 284 10.89 4.54 -25.05
N GLU A 285 10.26 4.42 -26.22
CA GLU A 285 9.50 5.52 -26.82
C GLU A 285 8.06 5.50 -26.29
N LEU A 286 7.69 6.54 -25.55
CA LEU A 286 6.32 6.82 -25.19
C LEU A 286 5.59 7.47 -26.37
N ASN A 287 4.36 7.04 -26.59
CA ASN A 287 3.49 7.49 -27.66
C ASN A 287 2.13 7.94 -27.09
N GLY A 288 1.39 8.75 -27.86
CA GLY A 288 0.04 9.20 -27.46
C GLY A 288 0.02 10.22 -26.33
N LEU A 289 1.13 10.93 -26.11
CA LEU A 289 1.21 12.03 -25.15
C LEU A 289 0.45 13.26 -25.66
N VAL A 290 -0.08 14.07 -24.75
CA VAL A 290 -0.73 15.33 -25.08
C VAL A 290 0.24 16.49 -24.84
N SER A 291 0.51 17.26 -25.90
CA SER A 291 1.38 18.44 -25.84
C SER A 291 0.99 19.39 -24.70
N GLY A 292 1.97 19.87 -23.94
CA GLY A 292 1.78 20.77 -22.80
C GLY A 292 1.23 20.10 -21.53
N THR A 293 0.90 18.82 -21.55
CA THR A 293 0.43 18.09 -20.37
C THR A 293 1.61 17.60 -19.53
N ASN A 294 1.54 17.82 -18.22
CA ASN A 294 2.48 17.22 -17.27
C ASN A 294 2.14 15.76 -17.05
N TYR A 295 3.00 14.88 -17.53
CA TYR A 295 3.03 13.47 -17.16
C TYR A 295 4.05 13.27 -16.03
N THR A 296 3.80 12.28 -15.20
CA THR A 296 4.68 11.93 -14.08
C THR A 296 5.07 10.47 -14.18
N TYR A 297 6.33 10.12 -13.96
CA TYR A 297 6.76 8.72 -14.00
C TYR A 297 7.91 8.39 -13.03
N GLN A 298 8.07 7.10 -12.79
CA GLN A 298 9.24 6.49 -12.16
C GLN A 298 9.68 5.29 -13.00
N TYR A 299 10.97 5.01 -12.97
CA TYR A 299 11.51 3.71 -13.36
C TYR A 299 11.29 2.72 -12.23
N TRP A 300 10.76 1.55 -12.57
CA TRP A 300 10.79 0.36 -11.72
C TRP A 300 11.96 -0.48 -12.22
N VAL A 301 13.08 -0.40 -11.52
CA VAL A 301 14.33 -1.07 -11.87
C VAL A 301 14.40 -2.37 -11.09
N ILE A 302 14.52 -3.50 -11.80
CA ILE A 302 14.52 -4.83 -11.21
C ILE A 302 15.90 -5.47 -11.32
N ASP A 303 16.31 -6.11 -10.24
CA ASP A 303 17.44 -7.03 -10.13
C ASP A 303 16.90 -8.33 -9.49
N GLU A 304 16.82 -9.40 -10.27
CA GLU A 304 16.32 -10.70 -9.82
C GLU A 304 17.33 -11.41 -8.90
N THR A 305 18.60 -11.02 -8.99
CA THR A 305 19.70 -11.57 -8.19
C THR A 305 20.51 -10.47 -7.50
N PRO A 306 19.86 -9.63 -6.65
CA PRO A 306 20.52 -8.47 -6.08
C PRO A 306 21.63 -8.90 -5.12
N ILE A 307 22.66 -8.07 -5.01
CA ILE A 307 23.70 -8.23 -3.99
C ILE A 307 23.02 -8.25 -2.61
N ALA A 308 23.49 -9.12 -1.72
CA ALA A 308 22.92 -9.27 -0.37
C ALA A 308 22.74 -7.92 0.34
N GLY A 309 21.52 -7.67 0.83
CA GLY A 309 21.15 -6.40 1.47
C GLY A 309 20.60 -5.33 0.51
N SER A 310 20.64 -5.55 -0.80
CA SER A 310 20.02 -4.67 -1.80
C SER A 310 18.60 -5.14 -2.15
N PRO A 311 17.67 -4.21 -2.45
CA PRO A 311 16.32 -4.57 -2.87
C PRO A 311 16.32 -5.14 -4.31
N SER A 312 15.41 -6.06 -4.59
CA SER A 312 15.18 -6.58 -5.94
C SER A 312 14.38 -5.64 -6.84
N LEU A 313 13.69 -4.67 -6.25
CA LEU A 313 12.93 -3.63 -6.95
C LEU A 313 13.27 -2.26 -6.34
N VAL A 314 13.70 -1.34 -7.19
CA VAL A 314 13.83 0.08 -6.84
C VAL A 314 12.89 0.88 -7.74
N LYS A 315 12.00 1.65 -7.11
CA LYS A 315 11.21 2.68 -7.80
C LYS A 315 11.93 4.00 -7.65
N THR A 316 12.25 4.67 -8.76
CA THR A 316 13.03 5.91 -8.72
C THR A 316 12.62 6.85 -9.84
N ALA A 317 12.71 8.15 -9.60
CA ALA A 317 12.74 9.13 -10.67
C ALA A 317 13.94 8.90 -11.59
N ASP A 318 13.84 9.47 -12.80
CA ASP A 318 14.93 9.55 -13.76
C ASP A 318 16.08 10.39 -13.19
N PRO A 319 17.31 9.83 -13.09
CA PRO A 319 18.46 10.57 -12.57
C PRO A 319 18.84 11.78 -13.45
N TYR A 320 18.41 11.81 -14.71
CA TYR A 320 18.60 12.92 -15.64
C TYR A 320 17.37 13.83 -15.74
N SER A 321 16.41 13.68 -14.81
CA SER A 321 15.23 14.53 -14.77
C SER A 321 15.61 16.00 -14.57
N THR A 322 14.95 16.88 -15.32
CA THR A 322 15.06 18.34 -15.14
C THR A 322 14.05 18.90 -14.15
N LEU A 323 13.10 18.08 -13.70
CA LEU A 323 12.11 18.43 -12.69
C LEU A 323 11.64 17.17 -11.96
N VAL A 324 11.83 17.12 -10.65
CA VAL A 324 11.39 16.03 -9.79
C VAL A 324 10.39 16.54 -8.75
N LEU A 325 9.42 15.72 -8.39
CA LEU A 325 8.45 16.01 -7.34
C LEU A 325 8.79 15.20 -6.09
N ASN A 326 8.67 15.81 -4.93
CA ASN A 326 8.88 15.20 -3.63
C ASN A 326 7.63 15.37 -2.77
N LYS A 327 7.11 14.27 -2.22
CA LYS A 327 5.83 14.27 -1.48
C LYS A 327 5.87 15.05 -0.17
N ASP A 328 7.03 15.11 0.47
CA ASP A 328 7.21 15.61 1.82
C ASP A 328 7.63 17.09 1.82
N GLU A 329 8.30 17.55 0.76
CA GLU A 329 8.93 18.87 0.69
C GLU A 329 8.15 19.86 -0.19
N ASP A 330 7.64 19.38 -1.32
CA ASP A 330 6.87 20.20 -2.28
C ASP A 330 5.71 20.97 -1.64
N PRO A 331 4.93 20.42 -0.68
CA PRO A 331 3.82 21.15 -0.05
C PRO A 331 4.21 22.43 0.68
N TYR A 332 5.49 22.60 1.02
CA TYR A 332 6.00 23.78 1.74
C TYR A 332 6.61 24.84 0.82
N ILE A 333 6.72 24.58 -0.48
CA ILE A 333 7.24 25.54 -1.45
C ILE A 333 6.20 26.66 -1.66
N PRO A 334 6.56 27.94 -1.43
CA PRO A 334 5.63 29.04 -1.65
C PRO A 334 5.19 29.13 -3.10
N ALA A 335 3.89 29.30 -3.34
CA ALA A 335 3.35 29.47 -4.69
C ALA A 335 3.92 30.69 -5.44
N GLY A 336 4.45 31.68 -4.71
CA GLY A 336 5.16 32.82 -5.31
C GLY A 336 6.51 32.46 -5.92
N ASN A 337 7.15 31.38 -5.46
CA ASN A 337 8.42 30.90 -5.98
C ASN A 337 8.20 29.95 -7.16
N TYR A 338 7.23 29.03 -7.03
CA TYR A 338 6.86 28.10 -8.10
C TYR A 338 5.33 28.10 -8.34
N PRO A 339 4.82 29.03 -9.16
CA PRO A 339 3.39 29.07 -9.50
C PRO A 339 2.95 27.82 -10.24
N ASN A 340 1.81 27.23 -9.84
CA ASN A 340 1.21 26.06 -10.49
C ASN A 340 2.15 24.84 -10.61
N MET A 341 2.96 24.59 -9.57
CA MET A 341 3.82 23.42 -9.50
C MET A 341 3.02 22.12 -9.74
N PRO A 342 3.55 21.17 -10.54
CA PRO A 342 2.89 19.88 -10.72
C PRO A 342 2.70 19.17 -9.38
N ILE A 343 1.55 18.50 -9.22
CA ILE A 343 1.19 17.85 -7.95
C ILE A 343 1.83 16.47 -7.88
N TYR A 344 2.43 16.13 -6.74
CA TYR A 344 2.96 14.79 -6.47
C TYR A 344 1.85 13.73 -6.60
N PRO A 345 2.06 12.63 -7.34
CA PRO A 345 1.06 11.59 -7.53
C PRO A 345 0.84 10.74 -6.27
N ILE A 346 -0.40 10.65 -5.81
CA ILE A 346 -0.77 9.85 -4.62
C ILE A 346 -0.40 8.37 -4.81
N GLY A 347 0.10 7.75 -3.74
CA GLY A 347 0.40 6.32 -3.68
C GLY A 347 1.76 5.94 -4.25
N GLN A 348 2.57 6.92 -4.67
CA GLN A 348 3.98 6.72 -4.96
C GLN A 348 4.84 7.01 -3.74
N ASP A 349 6.03 6.41 -3.73
CA ASP A 349 7.10 6.68 -2.77
C ASP A 349 8.35 7.12 -3.52
N ARG A 350 9.18 7.94 -2.87
CA ARG A 350 10.38 8.60 -3.46
C ARG A 350 10.02 9.64 -4.53
N GLU A 351 11.05 10.25 -5.09
CA GLU A 351 10.94 11.31 -6.08
C GLU A 351 10.30 10.81 -7.37
N VAL A 352 9.58 11.70 -8.04
CA VAL A 352 8.84 11.42 -9.28
C VAL A 352 9.26 12.39 -10.37
N THR A 353 9.63 11.89 -11.54
CA THR A 353 10.00 12.72 -12.69
C THR A 353 8.77 13.35 -13.32
N VAL A 354 8.89 14.63 -13.73
CA VAL A 354 7.92 15.30 -14.60
C VAL A 354 8.39 15.29 -16.06
N LEU A 355 7.51 14.84 -16.94
CA LEU A 355 7.67 14.87 -18.39
C LEU A 355 6.60 15.77 -19.01
N GLN A 356 7.00 16.68 -19.90
CA GLN A 356 6.06 17.51 -20.64
C GLN A 356 6.57 17.68 -22.08
N THR A 357 5.82 17.19 -23.06
CA THR A 357 6.11 17.44 -24.49
C THR A 357 5.61 18.81 -24.93
N GLY A 358 6.09 19.31 -26.07
CA GLY A 358 5.66 20.61 -26.59
C GLY A 358 6.04 21.81 -25.71
N ARG A 359 7.12 21.68 -24.93
CA ARG A 359 7.67 22.78 -24.13
C ARG A 359 8.12 23.90 -25.04
N THR A 360 7.80 25.13 -24.64
CA THR A 360 8.35 26.32 -25.30
C THR A 360 9.76 26.57 -24.76
N PRO A 361 10.81 26.55 -25.58
CA PRO A 361 12.16 26.88 -25.13
C PRO A 361 12.24 28.30 -24.57
N TYR A 362 13.08 28.50 -23.55
CA TYR A 362 13.35 29.83 -23.02
C TYR A 362 13.96 30.71 -24.11
N THR A 363 13.37 31.89 -24.34
CA THR A 363 13.83 32.81 -25.38
C THR A 363 14.95 33.70 -24.84
N TRP A 364 16.19 33.25 -25.03
CA TRP A 364 17.36 34.01 -24.64
C TRP A 364 17.48 35.33 -25.40
N SER A 365 17.75 36.41 -24.66
CA SER A 365 17.98 37.74 -25.26
C SER A 365 19.28 37.78 -26.07
N THR A 366 19.36 38.69 -27.06
CA THR A 366 20.59 38.93 -27.83
C THR A 366 21.77 39.35 -26.93
N ALA A 367 21.50 40.01 -25.80
CA ALA A 367 22.54 40.36 -24.83
C ALA A 367 23.12 39.10 -24.15
N THR A 368 22.28 38.10 -23.85
CA THR A 368 22.71 36.85 -23.25
C THR A 368 23.48 35.97 -24.23
N THR A 369 22.96 35.81 -25.46
CA THR A 369 23.61 34.98 -26.48
C THR A 369 24.96 35.54 -26.95
N ASN A 370 25.17 36.85 -26.83
CA ASN A 370 26.43 37.52 -27.15
C ASN A 370 27.21 37.95 -25.90
N PHE A 371 26.91 37.37 -24.74
CA PHE A 371 27.58 37.71 -23.50
C PHE A 371 29.08 37.37 -23.58
N VAL A 372 29.93 38.36 -23.31
CA VAL A 372 31.38 38.18 -23.19
C VAL A 372 31.71 38.14 -21.71
N LYS A 373 32.12 36.96 -21.22
CA LYS A 373 32.54 36.80 -19.83
C LYS A 373 33.77 37.65 -19.52
N PRO A 374 33.92 38.16 -18.27
CA PRO A 374 35.13 38.85 -17.85
C PRO A 374 36.38 37.96 -17.96
N GLU A 375 37.54 38.58 -18.14
CA GLU A 375 38.83 37.87 -18.05
C GLU A 375 39.02 37.29 -16.64
N LYS A 376 39.65 36.12 -16.55
CA LYS A 376 39.74 35.37 -15.28
C LYS A 376 40.46 36.15 -14.16
N ASP A 377 41.50 36.89 -14.51
CA ASP A 377 42.27 37.76 -13.62
C ASP A 377 41.56 39.07 -13.26
N LYS A 378 40.42 39.35 -13.89
CA LYS A 378 39.56 40.51 -13.61
C LYS A 378 38.27 40.14 -12.89
N LEU A 379 38.08 38.87 -12.49
CA LEU A 379 36.88 38.45 -11.78
C LEU A 379 36.86 39.04 -10.36
N VAL A 380 35.74 39.67 -10.03
CA VAL A 380 35.36 40.05 -8.67
C VAL A 380 34.08 39.28 -8.38
N VAL A 381 34.24 38.15 -7.69
CA VAL A 381 33.20 37.16 -7.45
C VAL A 381 32.43 37.49 -6.18
N TYR A 382 31.11 37.38 -6.25
CA TYR A 382 30.20 37.42 -5.10
C TYR A 382 29.55 36.04 -4.93
N GLU A 383 29.98 35.28 -3.94
CA GLU A 383 29.35 34.01 -3.57
C GLU A 383 28.01 34.26 -2.87
N LEU A 384 26.97 33.53 -3.26
CA LEU A 384 25.60 33.79 -2.83
C LEU A 384 24.78 32.50 -2.68
N LEU A 385 24.11 32.38 -1.54
CA LEU A 385 23.03 31.42 -1.32
C LEU A 385 21.68 32.07 -1.61
N VAL A 386 20.93 31.53 -2.58
CA VAL A 386 19.64 32.09 -3.03
C VAL A 386 18.66 32.21 -1.86
N ARG A 387 18.63 31.18 -1.00
CA ARG A 387 17.78 31.11 0.18
C ARG A 387 17.97 32.27 1.16
N ASP A 388 19.21 32.68 1.41
CA ASP A 388 19.54 33.62 2.50
C ASP A 388 19.70 35.06 1.99
N PHE A 389 19.71 35.26 0.67
CA PHE A 389 19.99 36.58 0.08
C PHE A 389 18.86 37.60 0.26
N ASP A 390 17.60 37.18 0.08
CA ASP A 390 16.44 38.05 0.25
C ASP A 390 15.26 37.28 0.87
N ALA A 391 14.28 38.00 1.41
CA ALA A 391 13.22 37.45 2.27
C ALA A 391 12.38 36.35 1.59
N ASN A 392 12.19 36.43 0.27
CA ASN A 392 11.38 35.48 -0.50
C ASN A 392 12.17 34.28 -1.04
N ARG A 393 13.50 34.24 -0.84
CA ARG A 393 14.32 33.06 -1.12
C ARG A 393 14.24 32.54 -2.58
N SER A 394 14.17 33.44 -3.57
CA SER A 394 13.87 33.07 -4.97
C SER A 394 14.84 33.67 -5.99
N TYR A 395 14.94 33.06 -7.17
CA TYR A 395 15.70 33.62 -8.30
C TYR A 395 15.17 34.98 -8.74
N GLN A 396 13.86 35.21 -8.69
CA GLN A 396 13.27 36.49 -9.08
C GLN A 396 13.79 37.63 -8.18
N ASN A 397 13.94 37.38 -6.88
CA ASN A 397 14.51 38.37 -5.96
C ASN A 397 15.97 38.71 -6.28
N LEU A 398 16.77 37.75 -6.74
CA LEU A 398 18.14 38.04 -7.19
C LEU A 398 18.13 38.94 -8.43
N ILE A 399 17.23 38.66 -9.38
CA ILE A 399 17.04 39.45 -10.60
C ILE A 399 16.65 40.90 -10.24
N ASP A 400 15.68 41.07 -9.34
CA ASP A 400 15.18 42.37 -8.90
C ASP A 400 16.25 43.20 -8.16
N ARG A 401 17.29 42.54 -7.64
CA ARG A 401 18.43 43.16 -6.94
C ARG A 401 19.65 43.39 -7.82
N ILE A 402 19.54 43.30 -9.15
CA ILE A 402 20.70 43.45 -10.03
C ILE A 402 21.47 44.77 -9.83
N ASP A 403 20.77 45.85 -9.45
CA ASP A 403 21.40 47.15 -9.18
C ASP A 403 22.28 47.15 -7.92
N TYR A 404 21.98 46.32 -6.92
CA TYR A 404 22.85 46.14 -5.75
C TYR A 404 24.24 45.63 -6.19
N PHE A 405 24.27 44.59 -7.02
CA PHE A 405 25.52 44.02 -7.53
C PHE A 405 26.31 45.00 -8.39
N LYS A 406 25.62 45.76 -9.26
CA LYS A 406 26.25 46.82 -10.08
C LYS A 406 26.84 47.96 -9.24
N ASN A 407 26.20 48.28 -8.12
CA ASN A 407 26.69 49.31 -7.19
C ASN A 407 27.89 48.81 -6.39
N LEU A 408 27.88 47.52 -6.00
CA LEU A 408 29.01 46.85 -5.35
C LEU A 408 30.22 46.64 -6.28
N LYS A 409 30.03 46.81 -7.60
CA LYS A 409 31.06 46.65 -8.65
C LYS A 409 31.59 45.23 -8.78
N ILE A 410 30.79 44.22 -8.41
CA ILE A 410 31.09 42.82 -8.72
C ILE A 410 30.74 42.52 -10.18
N ASN A 411 31.42 41.56 -10.79
CA ASN A 411 31.22 41.20 -12.20
C ASN A 411 30.98 39.70 -12.43
N ALA A 412 30.94 38.90 -11.36
CA ALA A 412 30.53 37.51 -11.37
C ALA A 412 29.77 37.19 -10.07
N ILE A 413 28.66 36.46 -10.19
CA ILE A 413 27.94 35.89 -9.05
C ILE A 413 28.21 34.39 -9.08
N GLU A 414 28.70 33.85 -7.97
CA GLU A 414 28.85 32.41 -7.76
C GLU A 414 27.65 31.95 -6.92
N LEU A 415 26.72 31.24 -7.56
CA LEU A 415 25.61 30.66 -6.81
C LEU A 415 26.11 29.41 -6.08
N MET A 416 25.84 29.34 -4.78
CA MET A 416 25.86 28.09 -4.03
C MET A 416 24.90 27.08 -4.68
N PRO A 417 25.01 25.76 -4.39
CA PRO A 417 24.30 24.72 -5.12
C PRO A 417 22.82 25.02 -5.39
N VAL A 418 22.45 24.92 -6.66
CA VAL A 418 21.11 25.20 -7.21
C VAL A 418 20.40 23.95 -7.72
N MET A 419 21.09 22.82 -7.70
CA MET A 419 20.51 21.53 -8.09
C MET A 419 19.61 21.04 -6.96
N GLU A 420 18.58 20.26 -7.28
CA GLU A 420 17.66 19.68 -6.28
C GLU A 420 18.43 18.93 -5.18
N PHE A 421 18.08 19.21 -3.91
CA PHE A 421 18.65 18.60 -2.73
C PHE A 421 17.58 18.40 -1.66
N ASP A 422 17.80 17.44 -0.78
CA ASP A 422 16.80 17.10 0.24
C ASP A 422 16.75 18.15 1.36
N GLY A 423 15.53 18.49 1.78
CA GLY A 423 15.19 19.18 3.01
C GLY A 423 14.91 20.68 2.88
N ASN A 424 15.14 21.30 1.71
CA ASN A 424 14.96 22.74 1.42
C ASN A 424 15.62 23.74 2.41
N GLU A 425 16.35 23.26 3.41
CA GLU A 425 16.99 24.03 4.49
C GLU A 425 18.43 23.52 4.69
N SER A 426 19.15 23.36 3.60
CA SER A 426 20.57 23.02 3.51
C SER A 426 21.31 24.09 2.69
N TRP A 427 22.65 24.09 2.73
CA TRP A 427 23.47 24.82 1.75
C TRP A 427 23.46 24.19 0.36
N GLY A 428 22.83 23.02 0.21
CA GLY A 428 22.61 22.34 -1.07
C GLY A 428 23.75 21.43 -1.53
N TYR A 429 24.81 21.25 -0.73
CA TYR A 429 25.91 20.30 -1.00
C TYR A 429 25.53 18.82 -0.75
N ASN A 430 24.24 18.52 -0.76
CA ASN A 430 23.63 17.19 -0.64
C ASN A 430 22.69 16.93 -1.82
N THR A 431 23.16 17.23 -3.03
CA THR A 431 22.37 17.11 -4.27
C THR A 431 21.82 15.71 -4.47
N SER A 432 20.52 15.62 -4.74
CA SER A 432 19.82 14.37 -5.07
C SER A 432 19.62 14.21 -6.58
N PHE A 433 19.35 15.30 -7.32
CA PHE A 433 19.20 15.28 -8.79
C PHE A 433 19.99 16.40 -9.48
N HIS A 434 21.11 16.04 -10.10
CA HIS A 434 22.05 17.00 -10.70
C HIS A 434 21.51 17.77 -11.90
N MET A 435 20.48 17.26 -12.58
CA MET A 435 19.87 17.91 -13.74
C MET A 435 18.62 18.74 -13.39
N ALA A 436 18.09 18.58 -12.18
CA ALA A 436 16.92 19.31 -11.71
C ALA A 436 17.36 20.57 -10.95
N LEU A 437 16.73 21.70 -11.25
CA LEU A 437 16.87 22.90 -10.41
C LEU A 437 16.01 22.73 -9.16
N ASP A 438 16.51 23.20 -8.02
CA ASP A 438 15.74 23.26 -6.78
C ASP A 438 14.51 24.16 -6.97
N LYS A 439 13.34 23.52 -6.89
CA LYS A 439 12.03 24.16 -7.07
C LYS A 439 11.74 25.23 -6.01
N ALA A 440 12.36 25.15 -4.83
CA ALA A 440 12.19 26.14 -3.78
C ALA A 440 12.69 27.52 -4.20
N TYR A 441 13.69 27.58 -5.09
CA TYR A 441 14.23 28.83 -5.63
C TYR A 441 13.45 29.38 -6.83
N GLY A 442 12.76 28.51 -7.57
CA GLY A 442 11.76 28.90 -8.56
C GLY A 442 11.74 28.04 -9.82
N THR A 443 11.08 28.54 -10.87
CA THR A 443 10.92 27.84 -12.15
C THR A 443 12.17 27.94 -13.03
N SER A 444 12.30 26.97 -13.96
CA SER A 444 13.34 27.02 -15.02
C SER A 444 13.04 28.04 -16.12
N SER A 445 11.82 28.55 -16.18
CA SER A 445 11.31 29.51 -17.18
C SER A 445 11.18 30.91 -16.62
#